data_AF-A0A933K7D8-F1
#
_entry.id   AF-A0A933K7D8-F1
#
_cell.length_a   1.000
_cell.length_b   1.000
_cell.length_c   1.000
_cell.angle_alpha   90.00
_cell.angle_beta   90.00
_cell.angle_gamma   90.00
#
_symmetry.space_group_name_H-M   'P 1'
#
loop_
_entity.id
_entity.type
_entity.pdbx_description
1 polymer ?
#
loop_
_entity_poly.entity_id
_entity_poly.type
_entity_poly.pdbx_seq_one_letter_code
_entity_poly.pdbx_strand_id
1 'polypeptide(L)' 'MLDTSVVGWPEAVAAAAGLSHADLTRACEHAAKKAILAHRTRVETSELVEALNEQRAAHG' A
#
# COMPACT_ATOMS: atom_id res chain seq x y z
N MET A 1 -1.86 15.03 -7.56
CA MET A 1 -2.30 13.61 -7.58
C MET A 1 -1.07 12.77 -7.33
N LEU A 2 -1.16 11.69 -6.53
CA LEU A 2 -0.03 10.79 -6.35
C LEU A 2 0.21 10.00 -7.64
N ASP A 3 1.47 9.86 -8.00
CA ASP A 3 1.93 9.04 -9.10
C ASP A 3 2.00 7.58 -8.65
N THR A 4 1.16 6.74 -9.25
CA THR A 4 1.11 5.29 -9.00
C THR A 4 1.51 4.51 -10.25
N SER A 5 2.07 5.16 -11.27
CA SER A 5 2.45 4.56 -12.55
C SER A 5 3.62 3.60 -12.39
N VAL A 6 4.43 3.80 -11.35
CA VAL A 6 5.58 2.95 -10.98
C VAL A 6 5.17 1.80 -10.06
N VAL A 7 3.92 1.74 -9.63
CA VAL A 7 3.43 0.68 -8.74
C VAL A 7 3.27 -0.60 -9.52
N GLY A 8 3.98 -1.64 -9.09
CA GLY A 8 3.80 -3.01 -9.51
C GLY A 8 2.50 -3.56 -8.95
N TRP A 9 1.38 -3.22 -9.58
CA TRP A 9 0.05 -3.73 -9.22
C TRP A 9 -0.04 -5.26 -9.07
N PRO A 10 0.66 -6.09 -9.88
CA PRO A 10 0.65 -7.53 -9.67
C PRO A 10 1.18 -7.97 -8.30
N GLU A 11 2.25 -7.35 -7.81
CA GLU A 11 2.82 -7.63 -6.47
C GLU A 11 1.91 -7.11 -5.36
N ALA A 12 1.35 -5.91 -5.54
CA ALA A 12 0.39 -5.34 -4.60
C ALA A 12 -0.88 -6.20 -4.48
N VAL A 13 -1.40 -6.72 -5.59
CA VAL A 13 -2.56 -7.62 -5.60
C VAL A 13 -2.23 -8.95 -4.93
N ALA A 14 -1.05 -9.51 -5.16
CA ALA A 14 -0.60 -10.71 -4.47
C ALA A 14 -0.48 -10.50 -2.95
N ALA A 15 0.04 -9.35 -2.52
CA ALA A 15 0.10 -8.98 -1.10
C ALA A 15 -1.28 -8.67 -0.49
N ALA A 16 -2.21 -8.14 -1.29
CA ALA A 16 -3.60 -7.90 -0.91
C ALA A 16 -4.45 -9.18 -0.83
N ALA A 17 -3.96 -10.32 -1.33
CA ALA A 17 -4.70 -11.56 -1.32
C ALA A 17 -4.96 -12.04 0.12
N GLY A 18 -6.25 -12.17 0.48
CA GLY A 18 -6.69 -12.57 1.82
C GLY A 18 -6.93 -11.42 2.80
N LEU A 19 -6.73 -10.17 2.37
CA LEU A 19 -7.12 -8.99 3.16
C LEU A 19 -8.60 -8.65 2.98
N SER A 20 -9.22 -8.09 4.02
CA SER A 20 -10.56 -7.53 3.91
C SER A 20 -10.54 -6.19 3.16
N HIS A 21 -11.68 -5.76 2.63
CA HIS A 21 -11.79 -4.45 1.98
C HIS A 21 -11.41 -3.28 2.91
N ALA A 22 -11.66 -3.41 4.22
CA ALA A 22 -11.29 -2.40 5.20
C ALA A 22 -9.76 -2.30 5.35
N ASP A 23 -9.08 -3.44 5.34
CA ASP A 23 -7.63 -3.49 5.45
C ASP A 23 -6.94 -2.99 4.19
N LEU A 24 -7.48 -3.32 3.02
CA LEU A 24 -7.02 -2.80 1.73
C LEU A 24 -7.10 -1.27 1.70
N THR A 25 -8.23 -0.69 2.12
CA THR A 25 -8.40 0.77 2.20
C THR A 25 -7.37 1.39 3.15
N ARG A 26 -7.22 0.83 4.36
CA ARG A 26 -6.25 1.34 5.34
C ARG A 26 -4.81 1.25 4.84
N ALA A 27 -4.43 0.17 4.17
CA ALA A 27 -3.09 0.01 3.60
C ALA A 27 -2.82 1.06 2.51
N CYS A 28 -3.79 1.29 1.61
CA CYS A 28 -3.70 2.33 0.58
C CYS A 28 -3.58 3.73 1.19
N GLU A 29 -4.40 4.06 2.20
CA GLU A 29 -4.31 5.34 2.91
C GLU A 29 -2.98 5.50 3.63
N HIS A 30 -2.46 4.42 4.23
CA HIS A 30 -1.19 4.44 4.93
C HIS A 30 -0.02 4.66 3.96
N ALA A 31 0.00 3.96 2.83
CA ALA A 31 0.98 4.16 1.76
C ALA A 31 0.93 5.59 1.21
N ALA A 32 -0.27 6.14 0.98
CA ALA A 32 -0.44 7.52 0.54
C ALA A 32 0.07 8.53 1.58
N LYS A 33 -0.24 8.33 2.87
CA LYS A 33 0.27 9.16 3.96
C LYS A 33 1.80 9.10 4.04
N LYS A 34 2.40 7.91 3.97
CA LYS A 34 3.87 7.74 3.99
C LYS A 34 4.52 8.50 2.83
N ALA A 35 3.99 8.38 1.61
CA ALA A 35 4.49 9.12 0.45
C ALA A 35 4.43 10.65 0.66
N ILE A 36 3.31 11.16 1.18
CA ILE A 36 3.13 12.60 1.48
C ILE A 36 4.11 13.05 2.58
N LEU A 37 4.23 12.30 3.69
CA LEU A 37 5.17 12.61 4.78
C LEU A 37 6.63 12.56 4.32
N ALA A 38 6.95 11.68 3.38
CA ALA A 38 8.28 11.59 2.79
C ALA A 38 8.54 12.70 1.74
N HIS A 39 7.64 13.67 1.59
CA HIS A 39 7.67 14.72 0.55
C HIS A 39 7.79 14.15 -0.87
N ARG A 40 7.27 12.94 -1.10
CA ARG A 40 7.24 12.29 -2.39
C ARG A 40 5.87 12.44 -3.02
N THR A 41 5.87 12.64 -4.33
CA THR A 41 4.65 12.62 -5.13
C THR A 41 4.37 11.24 -5.74
N ARG A 42 5.22 10.23 -5.49
CA ARG A 42 5.08 8.87 -6.01
C ARG A 42 4.90 7.86 -4.88
N VAL A 43 4.06 6.85 -5.11
CA VAL A 43 3.95 5.67 -4.24
C VAL A 43 4.86 4.58 -4.81
N GLU A 44 5.80 4.09 -4.01
CA GLU A 44 6.64 2.95 -4.38
C GLU A 44 5.87 1.63 -4.21
N THR A 45 6.14 0.64 -5.08
CA THR A 45 5.59 -0.72 -4.93
C THR A 45 5.95 -1.32 -3.59
N SER A 46 7.21 -1.15 -3.16
CA SER A 46 7.70 -1.65 -1.88
C SER A 46 6.94 -1.06 -0.70
N GLU A 47 6.70 0.26 -0.66
CA GLU A 47 5.91 0.89 0.41
C GLU A 47 4.46 0.40 0.43
N LEU A 48 3.85 0.17 -0.74
CA LEU A 48 2.49 -0.35 -0.83
C LEU A 48 2.42 -1.81 -0.34
N VAL A 49 3.34 -2.65 -0.78
CA VAL A 49 3.44 -4.06 -0.37
C VAL A 49 3.74 -4.19 1.12
N GLU A 50 4.60 -3.32 1.66
CA GLU A 50 4.92 -3.28 3.09
C GLU A 50 3.68 -2.88 3.91
N ALA A 51 2.95 -1.84 3.50
CA ALA A 51 1.71 -1.43 4.15
C ALA A 51 0.62 -2.52 4.13
N LEU A 52 0.52 -3.28 3.03
CA LEU A 52 -0.40 -4.43 2.92
C LEU A 52 0.00 -5.57 3.86
N ASN A 53 1.30 -5.91 3.92
CA ASN A 53 1.81 -6.95 4.81
C ASN A 53 1.70 -6.57 6.29
N GLU A 54 2.03 -5.33 6.66
CA GLU A 54 1.82 -4.80 8.01
C GLU A 54 0.36 -4.96 8.42
N GLN A 55 -0.58 -4.64 7.52
CA GLN A 55 -2.00 -4.76 7.84
C GLN A 55 -2.46 -6.20 8.01
N ARG A 56 -1.95 -7.09 7.15
CA ARG A 56 -2.20 -8.53 7.26
C ARG A 56 -1.68 -9.09 8.57
N ALA A 57 -0.49 -8.67 9.00
CA ALA A 57 0.10 -9.10 10.26
C ALA A 57 -0.64 -8.52 11.49
N ALA A 58 -1.20 -7.31 11.37
CA ALA A 58 -1.94 -6.68 12.45
C ALA A 58 -3.36 -7.24 12.65
N HIS A 59 -3.92 -7.95 11.66
CA HIS A 59 -5.31 -8.48 11.68
C HIS A 59 -5.38 -10.01 11.45
N GLY A 60 -4.24 -10.71 11.48
CA GLY A 60 -4.12 -12.17 11.36
C GLY A 60 -3.97 -12.88 12.70
#